data_AF-A0AAN8KCJ0-F1
#
_entry.id   AF-A0AAN8KCJ0-F1
#
_cell.length_a   1.000
_cell.length_b   1.000
_cell.length_c   1.000
_cell.angle_alpha   90.00
_cell.angle_beta   90.00
_cell.angle_gamma   90.00
#
_symmetry.space_group_name_H-M   'P 1'
#
loop_
_entity.id
_entity.type
_entity.pdbx_description
1 polymer ?
#
loop_
_entity_poly.entity_id
_entity_poly.type
_entity_poly.pdbx_seq_one_letter_code
_entity_poly.pdbx_strand_id
1 'polypeptide(L)'
;MSDLNDLFRVHPRLSKKLSNDELRGIKQYVDQQVFHQSEKIISRLLYLETQADVNKTQHEKDIETLSSEIKQEKTFSLEYKREFTSLSNILHARDARHQQHRQKLEDELRIKTLELEDSDIRCTELKSTIHSKDRLIAEHKETIAELETMCLKLVKEREDSNEINRLSNDILKLKYSISNKDRALNNLRKQLDTTRPTVNKMACDGIHCSSAKYLQECKTQLIAKCEETAILNFQIEEGKRKLKEQKKILDGQLL
;
A
#
# COMPACT_ATOMS: atom_id res chain seq x y z
N MET A 1 8.29 -130.23 22.50
CA MET A 1 7.80 -131.43 21.81
C MET A 1 6.65 -131.99 22.63
N SER A 2 5.41 -131.68 22.24
CA SER A 2 4.22 -132.20 22.92
C SER A 2 3.90 -133.60 22.40
N ASP A 3 3.52 -134.49 23.32
CA ASP A 3 3.38 -135.92 23.09
C ASP A 3 2.26 -136.21 22.09
N LEU A 4 2.37 -137.30 21.29
CA LEU A 4 1.38 -137.68 20.26
C LEU A 4 -0.05 -137.81 20.81
N ASN A 5 -0.13 -138.09 22.12
CA ASN A 5 -1.36 -138.26 22.89
C ASN A 5 -2.09 -136.95 23.21
N ASP A 6 -1.43 -135.79 23.16
CA ASP A 6 -2.07 -134.53 23.55
C ASP A 6 -2.92 -133.92 22.43
N LEU A 7 -2.56 -134.12 21.15
CA LEU A 7 -3.29 -133.57 20.00
C LEU A 7 -4.68 -134.21 19.81
N PHE A 8 -4.84 -135.47 20.24
CA PHE A 8 -6.07 -136.25 20.08
C PHE A 8 -6.78 -136.59 21.39
N ARG A 9 -6.28 -136.12 22.53
CA ARG A 9 -6.96 -136.24 23.84
C ARG A 9 -8.38 -135.68 23.82
N VAL A 10 -8.65 -134.70 22.95
CA VAL A 10 -9.95 -134.04 22.80
C VAL A 10 -10.89 -134.80 21.85
N HIS A 11 -10.40 -135.74 21.03
CA HIS A 11 -11.21 -136.52 20.09
C HIS A 11 -10.95 -138.05 20.16
N PRO A 12 -11.45 -138.74 21.21
CA PRO A 12 -11.21 -140.18 21.43
C PRO A 12 -11.79 -141.12 20.37
N ARG A 13 -12.69 -140.62 19.52
CA ARG A 13 -13.33 -141.41 18.46
C ARG A 13 -12.47 -141.58 17.21
N LEU A 14 -11.55 -140.64 16.96
CA LEU A 14 -10.66 -140.66 15.80
C LEU A 14 -9.45 -141.59 16.05
N SER A 15 -8.91 -141.59 17.27
CA SER A 15 -7.77 -142.44 17.64
C SER A 15 -8.07 -143.95 17.64
N LYS A 16 -9.35 -144.35 17.72
CA LYS A 16 -9.78 -145.76 17.65
C LYS A 16 -10.04 -146.28 16.23
N LYS A 17 -10.16 -145.39 15.23
CA LYS A 17 -10.58 -145.73 13.86
C LYS A 17 -9.47 -145.60 12.82
N LEU A 18 -8.34 -145.02 13.21
CA LEU A 18 -7.19 -144.77 12.35
C LEU A 18 -6.03 -145.64 12.82
N SER A 19 -5.30 -146.21 11.88
CA SER A 19 -4.04 -146.93 12.15
C SER A 19 -2.98 -145.97 12.70
N ASN A 20 -1.97 -146.50 13.37
CA ASN A 20 -0.87 -145.71 13.91
C ASN A 20 -0.11 -144.93 12.82
N ASP A 21 -0.06 -145.44 11.59
CA ASP A 21 0.57 -144.78 10.45
C ASP A 21 -0.29 -143.62 9.92
N GLU A 22 -1.62 -143.78 9.88
CA GLU A 22 -2.55 -142.69 9.54
C GLU A 22 -2.53 -141.57 10.60
N LEU A 23 -2.50 -141.92 11.89
CA LEU A 23 -2.35 -140.94 12.98
C LEU A 23 -1.01 -140.21 12.91
N ARG A 24 0.07 -140.90 12.54
CA ARG A 24 1.39 -140.30 12.32
C ARG A 24 1.39 -139.35 11.12
N GLY A 25 0.76 -139.75 10.01
CA GLY A 25 0.61 -138.91 8.82
C GLY A 25 -0.22 -137.65 9.08
N ILE A 26 -1.34 -137.76 9.80
CA ILE A 26 -2.16 -136.60 10.19
C ILE A 26 -1.38 -135.68 11.14
N LYS A 27 -0.64 -136.22 12.13
CA LYS A 27 0.19 -135.40 13.01
C LYS A 27 1.27 -134.65 12.20
N GLN A 28 1.99 -135.32 11.31
CA GLN A 28 2.99 -134.68 10.47
C GLN A 28 2.39 -133.58 9.59
N TYR A 29 1.20 -133.80 9.02
CA TYR A 29 0.49 -132.78 8.26
C TYR A 29 0.08 -131.59 9.14
N VAL A 30 -0.50 -131.82 10.32
CA VAL A 30 -0.90 -130.75 11.25
C VAL A 30 0.33 -129.98 11.74
N ASP A 31 1.41 -130.65 12.12
CA ASP A 31 2.66 -130.03 12.54
C ASP A 31 3.25 -129.17 11.40
N GLN A 32 3.23 -129.66 10.15
CA GLN A 32 3.66 -128.88 8.97
C GLN A 32 2.75 -127.67 8.70
N GLN A 33 1.43 -127.82 8.82
CA GLN A 33 0.49 -126.70 8.61
C GLN A 33 0.61 -125.64 9.72
N VAL A 34 0.72 -126.06 10.98
CA VAL A 34 0.95 -125.15 12.12
C VAL A 34 2.28 -124.44 11.96
N PHE A 35 3.34 -125.16 11.59
CA PHE A 35 4.65 -124.58 11.29
C PHE A 35 4.55 -123.53 10.17
N HIS A 36 3.93 -123.87 9.04
CA HIS A 36 3.80 -122.95 7.90
C HIS A 36 2.94 -121.70 8.24
N GLN A 37 1.86 -121.85 9.00
CA GLN A 37 1.07 -120.72 9.46
C GLN A 37 1.85 -119.86 10.47
N SER A 38 2.63 -120.49 11.35
CA SER A 38 3.50 -119.75 12.29
C SER A 38 4.57 -118.95 11.55
N GLU A 39 5.19 -119.50 10.51
CA GLU A 39 6.14 -118.77 9.66
C GLU A 39 5.50 -117.58 8.94
N LYS A 40 4.26 -117.73 8.43
CA LYS A 40 3.50 -116.62 7.83
C LYS A 40 3.23 -115.51 8.83
N ILE A 41 2.80 -115.85 10.05
CA ILE A 41 2.54 -114.88 11.12
C ILE A 41 3.84 -114.17 11.51
N ILE A 42 4.93 -114.91 11.72
CA ILE A 42 6.25 -114.35 12.06
C ILE A 42 6.72 -113.39 10.96
N SER A 43 6.63 -113.80 9.69
CA SER A 43 7.01 -112.95 8.55
C SER A 43 6.17 -111.68 8.50
N ARG A 44 4.86 -111.78 8.77
CA ARG A 44 3.97 -110.61 8.82
C ARG A 44 4.29 -109.68 10.00
N LEU A 45 4.63 -110.23 11.17
CA LEU A 45 5.05 -109.46 12.33
C LEU A 45 6.35 -108.70 12.04
N LEU A 46 7.37 -109.35 11.50
CA LEU A 46 8.64 -108.71 11.12
C LEU A 46 8.43 -107.60 10.08
N TYR A 47 7.53 -107.80 9.12
CA TYR A 47 7.17 -106.77 8.14
C TYR A 47 6.48 -105.57 8.81
N LEU A 48 5.54 -105.80 9.72
CA LEU A 48 4.84 -104.72 10.42
C LEU A 48 5.78 -103.95 11.36
N GLU A 49 6.72 -104.64 12.00
CA GLU A 49 7.74 -104.05 12.87
C GLU A 49 8.68 -103.15 12.07
N THR A 50 9.24 -103.65 10.96
CA THR A 50 10.08 -102.84 10.06
C THR A 50 9.31 -101.65 9.47
N GLN A 51 8.04 -101.83 9.12
CA GLN A 51 7.22 -100.71 8.63
C GLN A 51 6.94 -99.68 9.72
N ALA A 52 6.74 -100.09 10.98
CA ALA A 52 6.57 -99.18 12.10
C ALA A 52 7.86 -98.36 12.35
N ASP A 53 9.04 -98.98 12.26
CA ASP A 53 10.33 -98.29 12.40
C ASP A 53 10.56 -97.26 11.28
N VAL A 54 10.24 -97.62 10.03
CA VAL A 54 10.31 -96.68 8.89
C VAL A 54 9.36 -95.50 9.10
N ASN A 55 8.12 -95.76 9.51
CA ASN A 55 7.16 -94.68 9.77
C ASN A 55 7.61 -93.79 10.93
N LYS A 56 8.15 -94.37 12.01
CA LYS A 56 8.66 -93.61 13.15
C LYS A 56 9.79 -92.67 12.73
N THR A 57 10.78 -93.19 12.01
CA THR A 57 11.89 -92.37 11.52
C THR A 57 11.44 -91.29 10.54
N GLN A 58 10.43 -91.56 9.71
CA GLN A 58 9.84 -90.55 8.84
C GLN A 58 9.13 -89.45 9.64
N HIS A 59 8.31 -89.82 10.63
CA HIS A 59 7.63 -88.84 11.48
C HIS A 59 8.60 -88.01 12.32
N GLU A 60 9.70 -88.59 12.81
CA GLU A 60 10.76 -87.85 13.50
C GLU A 60 11.39 -86.78 12.59
N LYS A 61 11.67 -87.10 11.31
CA LYS A 61 12.16 -86.13 10.32
C LYS A 61 11.14 -85.04 10.01
N ASP A 62 9.86 -85.40 9.88
CA ASP A 62 8.79 -84.43 9.64
C ASP A 62 8.67 -83.45 10.82
N ILE A 63 8.75 -83.96 12.06
CA ILE A 63 8.75 -83.14 13.29
C ILE A 63 9.95 -82.19 13.33
N GLU A 64 11.15 -82.67 12.99
CA GLU A 64 12.35 -81.83 12.95
C GLU A 64 12.22 -80.71 11.90
N THR A 65 11.72 -81.05 10.71
CA THR A 65 11.52 -80.10 9.61
C THR A 65 10.51 -79.02 10.01
N LEU A 66 9.33 -79.42 10.49
CA LEU A 66 8.29 -78.49 10.96
C LEU A 66 8.79 -77.62 12.13
N SER A 67 9.58 -78.19 13.05
CA SER A 67 10.15 -77.44 14.17
C SER A 67 11.13 -76.37 13.69
N SER A 68 11.93 -76.66 12.66
CA SER A 68 12.82 -75.69 12.03
C SER A 68 12.04 -74.57 11.32
N GLU A 69 11.00 -74.91 10.55
CA GLU A 69 10.14 -73.95 9.87
C GLU A 69 9.43 -73.02 10.86
N ILE A 70 8.84 -73.56 11.93
CA ILE A 70 8.21 -72.77 13.00
C ILE A 70 9.21 -71.80 13.64
N LYS A 71 10.46 -72.23 13.84
CA LYS A 71 11.51 -71.37 14.41
C LYS A 71 11.89 -70.23 13.47
N GLN A 72 11.99 -70.49 12.17
CA GLN A 72 12.24 -69.46 11.17
C GLN A 72 11.09 -68.46 11.10
N GLU A 73 9.84 -68.94 11.02
CA GLU A 73 8.65 -68.10 10.96
C GLU A 73 8.53 -67.19 12.20
N LYS A 74 8.83 -67.74 13.39
CA LYS A 74 8.86 -66.95 14.64
C LYS A 74 9.92 -65.84 14.60
N THR A 75 11.05 -66.09 13.95
CA THR A 75 12.13 -65.10 13.80
C THR A 75 11.69 -63.98 12.85
N PHE A 76 11.15 -64.34 11.69
CA PHE A 76 10.58 -63.37 10.74
C PHE A 76 9.46 -62.52 11.37
N SER A 77 8.55 -63.14 12.14
CA SER A 77 7.49 -62.42 12.83
C SER A 77 8.02 -61.38 13.83
N LEU A 78 9.10 -61.70 14.56
CA LEU A 78 9.75 -60.77 15.48
C LEU A 78 10.43 -59.62 14.74
N GLU A 79 11.09 -59.89 13.63
CA GLU A 79 11.71 -58.86 12.78
C GLU A 79 10.65 -57.92 12.21
N TYR A 80 9.58 -58.46 11.63
CA TYR A 80 8.46 -57.68 11.12
C TYR A 80 7.83 -56.79 12.20
N LYS A 81 7.64 -57.31 13.42
CA LYS A 81 7.13 -56.54 14.55
C LYS A 81 8.07 -55.39 14.94
N ARG A 82 9.38 -55.60 14.89
CA ARG A 82 10.38 -54.55 15.15
C ARG A 82 10.36 -53.48 14.08
N GLU A 83 10.33 -53.87 12.81
CA GLU A 83 10.25 -52.94 11.68
C GLU A 83 8.95 -52.13 11.71
N PHE A 84 7.82 -52.78 11.95
CA PHE A 84 6.53 -52.10 12.09
C PHE A 84 6.56 -51.05 13.20
N THR A 85 7.13 -51.39 14.36
CA THR A 85 7.28 -50.46 15.48
C THR A 85 8.17 -49.27 15.10
N SER A 86 9.29 -49.53 14.41
CA SER A 86 10.20 -48.51 13.91
C SER A 86 9.50 -47.55 12.94
N LEU A 87 8.77 -48.09 11.95
CA LEU A 87 8.01 -47.31 10.98
C LEU A 87 6.91 -46.48 11.64
N SER A 88 6.19 -47.05 12.61
CA SER A 88 5.17 -46.33 13.39
C SER A 88 5.79 -45.13 14.14
N ASN A 89 6.95 -45.31 14.78
CA ASN A 89 7.67 -44.22 15.44
C ASN A 89 8.11 -43.12 14.46
N ILE A 90 8.61 -43.51 13.28
CA ILE A 90 9.03 -42.57 12.23
C ILE A 90 7.82 -41.75 11.72
N LEU A 91 6.67 -42.41 11.51
CA LEU A 91 5.44 -41.75 11.09
C LEU A 91 4.94 -40.77 12.15
N HIS A 92 4.87 -41.17 13.42
CA HIS A 92 4.49 -40.26 14.50
C HIS A 92 5.43 -39.07 14.64
N ALA A 93 6.74 -39.27 14.54
CA ALA A 93 7.72 -38.19 14.56
C ALA A 93 7.57 -37.24 13.36
N ARG A 94 7.25 -37.79 12.18
CA ARG A 94 6.96 -36.99 10.98
C ARG A 94 5.70 -36.15 11.16
N ASP A 95 4.62 -36.74 11.69
CA ASP A 95 3.36 -36.03 11.91
C ASP A 95 3.51 -34.91 12.95
N ALA A 96 4.25 -35.15 14.03
CA ALA A 96 4.58 -34.13 15.02
C ALA A 96 5.36 -32.95 14.40
N ARG A 97 6.34 -33.22 13.53
CA ARG A 97 7.06 -32.16 12.80
C ARG A 97 6.13 -31.36 11.88
N HIS A 98 5.23 -32.02 11.17
CA HIS A 98 4.26 -31.35 10.29
C HIS A 98 3.24 -30.51 11.06
N GLN A 99 2.79 -30.99 12.23
CA GLN A 99 1.95 -30.19 13.12
C GLN A 99 2.69 -28.96 13.63
N GLN A 100 3.92 -29.11 14.10
CA GLN A 100 4.74 -27.99 14.56
C GLN A 100 4.99 -26.96 13.45
N HIS A 101 5.26 -27.41 12.22
CA HIS A 101 5.46 -26.51 11.09
C HIS A 101 4.17 -25.77 10.73
N ARG A 102 3.01 -26.45 10.74
CA ARG A 102 1.71 -25.79 10.50
C ARG A 102 1.43 -24.72 11.54
N GLN A 103 1.66 -25.02 12.81
CA GLN A 103 1.47 -24.07 13.90
C GLN A 103 2.36 -22.82 13.73
N LYS A 104 3.63 -22.99 13.35
CA LYS A 104 4.52 -21.86 13.06
C LYS A 104 4.01 -20.98 11.91
N LEU A 105 3.52 -21.59 10.84
CA LEU A 105 2.94 -20.85 9.71
C LEU A 105 1.65 -20.11 10.11
N GLU A 106 0.81 -20.72 10.95
CA GLU A 106 -0.40 -20.08 11.47
C GLU A 106 -0.06 -18.89 12.37
N ASP A 107 0.96 -19.00 13.22
CA ASP A 107 1.46 -17.92 14.06
C ASP A 107 2.06 -16.77 13.21
N GLU A 108 2.88 -17.09 12.21
CA GLU A 108 3.44 -16.12 11.26
C GLU A 108 2.34 -15.39 10.48
N LEU A 109 1.34 -16.13 9.98
CA LEU A 109 0.20 -15.56 9.26
C LEU A 109 -0.61 -14.64 10.18
N ARG A 110 -0.84 -15.04 11.43
CA ARG A 110 -1.53 -14.20 12.43
C ARG A 110 -0.78 -12.89 12.69
N ILE A 111 0.55 -12.94 12.84
CA ILE A 111 1.37 -11.74 13.03
C ILE A 111 1.24 -10.82 11.80
N LYS A 112 1.35 -11.38 10.59
CA LYS A 112 1.24 -10.59 9.35
C LYS A 112 -0.13 -9.96 9.17
N THR A 113 -1.20 -10.65 9.56
CA THR A 113 -2.56 -10.09 9.56
C THR A 113 -2.66 -8.90 10.50
N LEU A 114 -2.12 -8.99 11.73
CA LEU A 114 -2.13 -7.88 12.68
C LEU A 114 -1.30 -6.68 12.18
N GLU A 115 -0.13 -6.92 11.58
CA GLU A 115 0.68 -5.85 10.97
C GLU A 115 -0.05 -5.15 9.82
N LEU A 116 -0.81 -5.92 9.01
CA LEU A 116 -1.63 -5.37 7.93
C LEU A 116 -2.78 -4.51 8.47
N GLU A 117 -3.49 -4.99 9.50
CA GLU A 117 -4.56 -4.24 10.16
C GLU A 117 -4.06 -2.92 10.76
N ASP A 118 -2.91 -2.93 11.44
CA ASP A 118 -2.28 -1.71 11.98
C ASP A 118 -1.89 -0.72 10.87
N SER A 119 -1.32 -1.24 9.77
CA SER A 119 -0.98 -0.44 8.60
C SER A 119 -2.21 0.18 7.93
N ASP A 120 -3.33 -0.54 7.89
CA ASP A 120 -4.60 -0.04 7.34
C ASP A 120 -5.18 1.07 8.22
N ILE A 121 -5.17 0.89 9.55
CA ILE A 121 -5.56 1.93 10.51
C ILE A 121 -4.71 3.19 10.28
N ARG A 122 -3.39 3.05 10.23
CA ARG A 122 -2.49 4.19 9.99
C ARG A 122 -2.72 4.86 8.64
N CYS A 123 -3.03 4.10 7.59
CA CYS A 123 -3.41 4.65 6.29
C CYS A 123 -4.68 5.50 6.37
N THR A 124 -5.68 5.07 7.13
CA THR A 124 -6.92 5.84 7.33
C THR A 124 -6.68 7.14 8.10
N GLU A 125 -5.83 7.12 9.12
CA GLU A 125 -5.43 8.31 9.89
C GLU A 125 -4.65 9.33 9.04
N LEU A 126 -3.73 8.84 8.20
CA LEU A 126 -3.00 9.71 7.29
C LEU A 126 -3.91 10.32 6.22
N LYS A 127 -4.88 9.54 5.69
CA LYS A 127 -5.88 10.07 4.75
C LYS A 127 -6.75 11.15 5.38
N SER A 128 -7.19 10.98 6.62
CA SER A 128 -7.99 12.01 7.32
C SER A 128 -7.15 13.27 7.59
N THR A 129 -5.87 13.11 7.94
CA THR A 129 -4.92 14.22 8.11
C THR A 129 -4.72 14.99 6.81
N ILE A 130 -4.51 14.30 5.68
CA ILE A 130 -4.39 14.91 4.35
C ILE A 130 -5.65 15.72 4.04
N HIS A 131 -6.83 15.13 4.23
CA HIS A 131 -8.09 15.81 3.95
C HIS A 131 -8.28 17.09 4.79
N SER A 132 -7.87 17.06 6.08
CA SER A 132 -7.87 18.25 6.93
C SER A 132 -6.90 19.32 6.44
N LYS A 133 -5.70 18.93 5.98
CA LYS A 133 -4.71 19.86 5.42
C LYS A 133 -5.17 20.47 4.09
N ASP A 134 -5.79 19.68 3.22
CA ASP A 134 -6.35 20.17 1.96
C ASP A 134 -7.44 21.22 2.20
N ARG A 135 -8.29 21.00 3.22
CA ARG A 135 -9.28 21.99 3.65
C ARG A 135 -8.64 23.29 4.11
N LEU A 136 -7.62 23.23 4.98
CA LEU A 136 -6.89 24.42 5.43
C LEU A 136 -6.22 25.17 4.27
N ILE A 137 -5.67 24.44 3.29
CA ILE A 137 -5.09 25.05 2.08
C ILE A 137 -6.17 25.78 1.28
N ALA A 138 -7.37 25.22 1.15
CA ALA A 138 -8.48 25.88 0.46
C ALA A 138 -8.90 27.16 1.19
N GLU A 139 -9.04 27.12 2.52
CA GLU A 139 -9.38 28.29 3.35
C GLU A 139 -8.30 29.38 3.22
N HIS A 140 -7.00 29.04 3.28
CA HIS A 140 -5.93 30.00 3.08
C HIS A 140 -5.90 30.60 1.67
N LYS A 141 -6.23 29.83 0.63
CA LYS A 141 -6.33 30.36 -0.74
C LYS A 141 -7.43 31.41 -0.88
N GLU A 142 -8.55 31.21 -0.21
CA GLU A 142 -9.64 32.19 -0.17
C GLU A 142 -9.19 33.48 0.53
N THR A 143 -8.57 33.37 1.70
CA THR A 143 -8.01 34.54 2.42
C THR A 143 -6.96 35.29 1.58
N ILE A 144 -6.10 34.58 0.86
CA ILE A 144 -5.12 35.22 -0.04
C ILE A 144 -5.83 36.02 -1.14
N ALA A 145 -6.86 35.46 -1.78
CA ALA A 145 -7.61 36.15 -2.82
C ALA A 145 -8.33 37.42 -2.30
N GLU A 146 -8.85 37.37 -1.08
CA GLU A 146 -9.44 38.55 -0.41
C GLU A 146 -8.39 39.64 -0.15
N LEU A 147 -7.23 39.26 0.36
CA LEU A 147 -6.12 40.17 0.63
C LEU A 147 -5.57 40.78 -0.66
N GLU A 148 -5.40 40.00 -1.73
CA GLU A 148 -4.99 40.50 -3.05
C GLU A 148 -5.98 41.55 -3.58
N THR A 149 -7.29 41.29 -3.43
CA THR A 149 -8.34 42.24 -3.81
C THR A 149 -8.25 43.53 -2.97
N MET A 150 -8.01 43.42 -1.67
CA MET A 150 -7.82 44.57 -0.78
C MET A 150 -6.57 45.37 -1.15
N CYS A 151 -5.44 44.71 -1.43
CA CYS A 151 -4.21 45.35 -1.88
C CYS A 151 -4.42 46.12 -3.19
N LEU A 152 -5.13 45.55 -4.16
CA LEU A 152 -5.46 46.26 -5.40
C LEU A 152 -6.29 47.52 -5.16
N LYS A 153 -7.26 47.46 -4.25
CA LYS A 153 -8.05 48.64 -3.85
C LYS A 153 -7.16 49.71 -3.22
N LEU A 154 -6.28 49.34 -2.28
CA LEU A 154 -5.36 50.28 -1.63
C LEU A 154 -4.36 50.90 -2.61
N VAL A 155 -3.86 50.13 -3.58
CA VAL A 155 -2.98 50.66 -4.64
C VAL A 155 -3.73 51.72 -5.45
N LYS A 156 -4.96 51.42 -5.87
CA LYS A 156 -5.80 52.37 -6.60
C LYS A 156 -6.10 53.63 -5.78
N GLU A 157 -6.52 53.49 -4.52
CA GLU A 157 -6.78 54.62 -3.61
C GLU A 157 -5.53 55.48 -3.42
N ARG A 158 -4.34 54.87 -3.38
CA ARG A 158 -3.07 55.58 -3.28
C ARG A 158 -2.75 56.35 -4.57
N GLU A 159 -3.01 55.77 -5.73
CA GLU A 159 -2.86 56.44 -7.03
C GLU A 159 -3.81 57.64 -7.15
N ASP A 160 -5.08 57.45 -6.81
CA ASP A 160 -6.10 58.50 -6.80
C ASP A 160 -5.69 59.63 -5.82
N SER A 161 -5.21 59.29 -4.62
CA SER A 161 -4.70 60.26 -3.65
C SER A 161 -3.50 61.05 -4.17
N ASN A 162 -2.54 60.39 -4.84
CA ASN A 162 -1.39 61.05 -5.43
C ASN A 162 -1.81 62.04 -6.54
N GLU A 163 -2.79 61.68 -7.36
CA GLU A 163 -3.30 62.54 -8.42
C GLU A 163 -4.08 63.74 -7.85
N ILE A 164 -4.92 63.52 -6.84
CA ILE A 164 -5.59 64.60 -6.09
C ILE A 164 -4.57 65.60 -5.53
N ASN A 165 -3.49 65.09 -4.92
CA ASN A 165 -2.42 65.93 -4.37
C ASN A 165 -1.69 66.71 -5.47
N ARG A 166 -1.45 66.09 -6.64
CA ARG A 166 -0.82 66.74 -7.79
C ARG A 166 -1.69 67.86 -8.35
N LEU A 167 -2.97 67.59 -8.63
CA LEU A 167 -3.92 68.58 -9.12
C LEU A 167 -4.12 69.73 -8.12
N SER A 168 -4.19 69.43 -6.82
CA SER A 168 -4.27 70.44 -5.77
C SER A 168 -3.06 71.37 -5.77
N ASN A 169 -1.86 70.82 -5.93
CA ASN A 169 -0.62 71.61 -6.04
C ASN A 169 -0.58 72.46 -7.32
N ASP A 170 -1.01 71.93 -8.46
CA ASP A 170 -1.07 72.67 -9.72
C ASP A 170 -2.10 73.82 -9.68
N ILE A 171 -3.25 73.59 -9.05
CA ILE A 171 -4.25 74.64 -8.76
C ILE A 171 -3.65 75.74 -7.89
N LEU A 172 -2.90 75.40 -6.83
CA LEU A 172 -2.23 76.39 -5.98
C LEU A 172 -1.20 77.21 -6.75
N LYS A 173 -0.37 76.58 -7.59
CA LYS A 173 0.60 77.26 -8.46
C LYS A 173 -0.09 78.21 -9.44
N LEU A 174 -1.17 77.77 -10.09
CA LEU A 174 -1.95 78.62 -11.00
C LEU A 174 -2.57 79.80 -10.27
N LYS A 175 -3.18 79.59 -9.09
CA LYS A 175 -3.73 80.69 -8.26
C LYS A 175 -2.66 81.71 -7.90
N TYR A 176 -1.48 81.26 -7.46
CA TYR A 176 -0.37 82.15 -7.12
C TYR A 176 0.14 82.93 -8.34
N SER A 177 0.29 82.27 -9.49
CA SER A 177 0.68 82.90 -10.75
C SER A 177 -0.34 83.95 -11.22
N ILE A 178 -1.63 83.62 -11.21
CA ILE A 178 -2.72 84.56 -11.54
C ILE A 178 -2.68 85.75 -10.58
N SER A 179 -2.57 85.51 -9.27
CA SER A 179 -2.52 86.57 -8.27
C SER A 179 -1.32 87.52 -8.47
N ASN A 180 -0.14 86.98 -8.80
CA ASN A 180 1.04 87.80 -9.09
C ASN A 180 0.86 88.62 -10.38
N LYS A 181 0.28 88.03 -11.43
CA LYS A 181 -0.05 88.74 -12.67
C LYS A 181 -1.12 89.81 -12.44
N ASP A 182 -2.14 89.54 -11.63
CA ASP A 182 -3.16 90.51 -11.23
C ASP A 182 -2.54 91.69 -10.47
N ARG A 183 -1.57 91.43 -9.59
CA ARG A 183 -0.80 92.50 -8.92
C ARG A 183 0.03 93.31 -9.91
N ALA A 184 0.75 92.66 -10.82
CA ALA A 184 1.53 93.33 -11.86
C ALA A 184 0.63 94.20 -12.77
N LEU A 185 -0.52 93.66 -13.16
CA LEU A 185 -1.54 94.35 -13.93
C LEU A 185 -2.12 95.56 -13.18
N ASN A 186 -2.42 95.42 -11.89
CA ASN A 186 -2.87 96.55 -11.07
C ASN A 186 -1.80 97.64 -10.95
N ASN A 187 -0.52 97.27 -10.84
CA ASN A 187 0.59 98.23 -10.83
C ASN A 187 0.72 98.94 -12.19
N LEU A 188 0.61 98.21 -13.31
CA LEU A 188 0.64 98.80 -14.65
C LEU A 188 -0.57 99.70 -14.91
N ARG A 189 -1.78 99.32 -14.46
CA ARG A 189 -2.98 100.18 -14.52
C ARG A 189 -2.76 101.48 -13.75
N LYS A 190 -2.22 101.42 -12.52
CA LYS A 190 -1.86 102.63 -11.76
C LYS A 190 -0.85 103.50 -12.51
N GLN A 191 0.18 102.90 -13.13
CA GLN A 191 1.14 103.64 -13.94
C GLN A 191 0.52 104.23 -15.22
N LEU A 192 -0.41 103.53 -15.86
CA LEU A 192 -1.18 104.04 -17.01
C LEU A 192 -2.05 105.22 -16.59
N ASP A 193 -2.74 105.13 -15.45
CA ASP A 193 -3.59 106.18 -14.91
C ASP A 193 -2.80 107.45 -14.56
N THR A 194 -1.51 107.33 -14.21
CA THR A 194 -0.63 108.51 -14.03
C THR A 194 -0.01 109.02 -15.33
N THR A 195 0.31 108.13 -16.27
CA THR A 195 1.00 108.49 -17.53
C THR A 195 0.03 109.08 -18.57
N ARG A 196 -1.18 108.53 -18.66
CA ARG A 196 -2.21 108.92 -19.65
C ARG A 196 -2.66 110.38 -19.54
N PRO A 197 -2.97 110.95 -18.35
CA PRO A 197 -3.32 112.36 -18.22
C PRO A 197 -2.15 113.28 -18.57
N THR A 198 -0.93 112.88 -18.23
CA THR A 198 0.30 113.63 -18.53
C THR A 198 0.55 113.72 -20.03
N VAL A 199 0.41 112.61 -20.77
CA VAL A 199 0.51 112.59 -22.24
C VAL A 199 -0.62 113.36 -22.91
N ASN A 200 -1.87 113.22 -22.44
CA ASN A 200 -3.01 113.98 -22.97
C ASN A 200 -2.84 115.49 -22.74
N LYS A 201 -2.33 115.90 -21.57
CA LYS A 201 -2.05 117.30 -21.25
C LYS A 201 -0.95 117.87 -22.15
N MET A 202 0.15 117.13 -22.35
CA MET A 202 1.21 117.51 -23.30
C MET A 202 0.78 117.52 -24.77
N ALA A 203 -0.27 116.79 -25.13
CA ALA A 203 -0.86 116.80 -26.47
C ALA A 203 -1.84 117.98 -26.68
N CYS A 204 -2.50 118.44 -25.61
CA CYS A 204 -3.42 119.58 -25.63
C CYS A 204 -2.70 120.93 -25.47
N ASP A 205 -1.65 121.00 -24.67
CA ASP A 205 -0.74 122.13 -24.59
C ASP A 205 0.13 122.09 -25.86
N GLY A 206 -0.29 122.70 -26.98
CA GLY A 206 0.43 122.60 -28.25
C GLY A 206 1.90 123.03 -28.13
N ILE A 207 2.85 122.10 -28.24
CA ILE A 207 4.26 122.40 -27.97
C ILE A 207 5.11 122.60 -29.23
N HIS A 208 5.85 123.71 -29.20
CA HIS A 208 7.02 124.04 -30.01
C HIS A 208 8.07 122.90 -30.14
N CYS A 209 8.91 123.03 -31.17
CA CYS A 209 9.73 122.03 -31.85
C CYS A 209 10.65 121.11 -31.00
N SER A 210 10.91 121.41 -29.72
CA SER A 210 11.77 120.60 -28.83
C SER A 210 11.03 119.55 -27.99
N SER A 211 9.70 119.66 -27.84
CA SER A 211 8.91 118.69 -27.03
C SER A 211 8.15 117.66 -27.85
N ALA A 212 8.15 117.76 -29.19
CA ALA A 212 7.51 116.79 -30.07
C ALA A 212 8.15 115.39 -29.98
N LYS A 213 9.49 115.31 -29.84
CA LYS A 213 10.21 114.05 -29.66
C LYS A 213 9.90 113.40 -28.31
N TYR A 214 9.87 114.18 -27.24
CA TYR A 214 9.51 113.73 -25.90
C TYR A 214 8.03 113.28 -25.81
N LEU A 215 7.11 114.00 -26.45
CA LEU A 215 5.71 113.60 -26.59
C LEU A 215 5.56 112.28 -27.34
N GLN A 216 6.33 112.09 -28.43
CA GLN A 216 6.32 110.84 -29.19
C GLN A 216 6.88 109.67 -28.36
N GLU A 217 7.98 109.87 -27.62
CA GLU A 217 8.54 108.87 -26.70
C GLU A 217 7.54 108.50 -25.59
N CYS A 218 6.87 109.48 -24.98
CA CYS A 218 5.83 109.22 -23.98
C CYS A 218 4.59 108.53 -24.60
N LYS A 219 4.22 108.84 -25.85
CA LYS A 219 3.14 108.17 -26.58
C LYS A 219 3.51 106.72 -26.91
N THR A 220 4.75 106.45 -27.34
CA THR A 220 5.26 105.09 -27.55
C THR A 220 5.30 104.30 -26.25
N GLN A 221 5.74 104.90 -25.14
CA GLN A 221 5.68 104.26 -23.82
C GLN A 221 4.25 103.99 -23.35
N LEU A 222 3.31 104.90 -23.62
CA LEU A 222 1.90 104.70 -23.31
C LEU A 222 1.30 103.55 -24.13
N ILE A 223 1.62 103.48 -25.43
CA ILE A 223 1.20 102.36 -26.30
C ILE A 223 1.80 101.05 -25.80
N ALA A 224 3.10 101.01 -25.51
CA ALA A 224 3.76 99.81 -24.98
C ALA A 224 3.15 99.33 -23.65
N LYS A 225 2.80 100.24 -22.73
CA LYS A 225 2.11 99.89 -21.48
C LYS A 225 0.67 99.41 -21.70
N CYS A 226 -0.04 99.97 -22.69
CA CYS A 226 -1.36 99.49 -23.09
C CYS A 226 -1.29 98.07 -23.67
N GLU A 227 -0.30 97.80 -24.53
CA GLU A 227 -0.04 96.47 -25.08
C GLU A 227 0.35 95.47 -23.99
N GLU A 228 1.26 95.84 -23.08
CA GLU A 228 1.65 95.02 -21.92
C GLU A 228 0.45 94.71 -21.02
N THR A 229 -0.45 95.68 -20.82
CA THR A 229 -1.70 95.50 -20.07
C THR A 229 -2.65 94.55 -20.79
N ALA A 230 -2.78 94.63 -22.12
CA ALA A 230 -3.61 93.74 -22.91
C ALA A 230 -3.06 92.30 -22.87
N ILE A 231 -1.75 92.12 -22.99
CA ILE A 231 -1.06 90.84 -22.88
C ILE A 231 -1.26 90.23 -21.49
N LEU A 232 -1.07 91.02 -20.43
CA LEU A 232 -1.27 90.53 -19.05
C LEU A 232 -2.73 90.17 -18.77
N ASN A 233 -3.70 90.98 -19.21
CA ASN A 233 -5.13 90.63 -19.11
C ASN A 233 -5.43 89.32 -19.83
N PHE A 234 -4.91 89.14 -21.06
CA PHE A 234 -5.09 87.90 -21.81
C PHE A 234 -4.52 86.70 -21.05
N GLN A 235 -3.29 86.81 -20.53
CA GLN A 235 -2.64 85.76 -19.76
C GLN A 235 -3.36 85.45 -18.43
N ILE A 236 -3.94 86.45 -17.78
CA ILE A 236 -4.76 86.27 -16.57
C ILE A 236 -6.04 85.51 -16.92
N GLU A 237 -6.76 85.90 -17.97
CA GLU A 237 -7.99 85.24 -18.39
C GLU A 237 -7.75 83.81 -18.88
N GLU A 238 -6.65 83.57 -19.60
CA GLU A 238 -6.21 82.22 -19.96
C GLU A 238 -5.88 81.39 -18.71
N GLY A 239 -5.17 81.98 -17.74
CA GLY A 239 -4.87 81.36 -16.45
C GLY A 239 -6.14 80.99 -15.67
N LYS A 240 -7.13 81.88 -15.61
CA LYS A 240 -8.43 81.65 -14.96
C LYS A 240 -9.21 80.52 -15.64
N ARG A 241 -9.18 80.42 -16.98
CA ARG A 241 -9.78 79.30 -17.71
C ARG A 241 -9.11 77.97 -17.34
N LYS A 242 -7.77 77.92 -17.34
CA LYS A 242 -7.01 76.71 -16.94
C LYS A 242 -7.28 76.31 -15.48
N LEU A 243 -7.35 77.29 -14.58
CA LEU A 243 -7.71 77.06 -13.18
C LEU A 243 -9.14 76.50 -13.03
N LYS A 244 -10.11 77.01 -13.79
CA LYS A 244 -11.49 76.51 -13.79
C LYS A 244 -11.57 75.06 -14.28
N GLU A 245 -10.82 74.72 -15.32
CA GLU A 245 -10.78 73.37 -15.87
C GLU A 245 -10.12 72.38 -14.90
N GLN A 246 -8.95 72.72 -14.35
CA GLN A 246 -8.28 71.87 -13.35
C GLN A 246 -9.12 71.69 -12.08
N LYS A 247 -9.82 72.74 -11.63
CA LYS A 247 -10.73 72.62 -10.50
C LYS A 247 -11.91 71.69 -10.80
N LYS A 248 -12.47 71.74 -12.01
CA LYS A 248 -13.54 70.83 -12.44
C LYS A 248 -13.07 69.36 -12.46
N ILE A 249 -11.83 69.12 -12.91
CA ILE A 249 -11.23 67.78 -12.89
C ILE A 249 -11.04 67.29 -11.45
N LEU A 250 -10.50 68.14 -10.56
CA LEU A 250 -10.32 67.80 -9.15
C LEU A 250 -11.65 67.55 -8.42
N ASP A 251 -12.64 68.42 -8.61
CA ASP A 251 -13.98 68.28 -8.01
C ASP A 251 -14.67 66.98 -8.51
N GLY A 252 -14.39 66.56 -9.75
CA GLY A 252 -14.85 65.29 -10.30
C GLY A 252 -14.14 64.04 -9.78
N GLN A 253 -12.94 64.19 -9.19
CA GLN A 253 -12.21 63.09 -8.52
C GLN A 253 -12.54 62.96 -7.03
N LEU A 254 -13.23 63.95 -6.44
CA LEU A 254 -13.61 63.99 -5.03
C LEU A 254 -15.07 63.54 -4.76
N LEU A 255 -15.83 63.22 -5.81
CA LEU A 255 -17.21 62.70 -5.77
C LEU A 255 -17.23 61.20 -5.98
#